data_AF-A0A9X0W9P8-F1
#
_entry.id   AF-A0A9X0W9P8-F1
#
_cell.length_a   1.000
_cell.length_b   1.000
_cell.length_c   1.000
_cell.angle_alpha   90.00
_cell.angle_beta   90.00
_cell.angle_gamma   90.00
#
_symmetry.space_group_name_H-M   'P 1'
#
loop_
_entity.id
_entity.type
_entity.pdbx_description
1 polymer ?
#
loop_
_entity_poly.entity_id
_entity_poly.type
_entity_poly.pdbx_seq_one_letter_code
_entity_poly.pdbx_strand_id
1 'polypeptide(L)'
;MRSLETHSCVSAYEVQVYRHWSVGFYFKLKVNLIDGSELHAREYLDADERDYSFHWQTAEGQLISRWDNAPHHRMVATYPHHRHTEDGIIESTGITLDAVLEVIQSQLCLTPKPPHGLG
;
A
#
# COMPACT_ATOMS: atom_id res chain seq x y z
N MET A 1 -11.42 1.40 -8.02
CA MET A 1 -11.94 0.04 -7.71
C MET A 1 -11.46 -1.01 -8.70
N ARG A 2 -11.45 -0.75 -10.02
CA ARG A 2 -10.95 -1.71 -11.02
C ARG A 2 -9.56 -2.31 -10.73
N SER A 3 -8.61 -1.53 -10.23
CA SER A 3 -7.26 -1.99 -9.84
C SER A 3 -7.24 -3.08 -8.76
N LEU A 4 -8.21 -3.10 -7.84
CA LEU A 4 -8.24 -4.11 -6.78
C LEU A 4 -8.69 -5.49 -7.31
N GLU A 5 -9.49 -5.48 -8.37
CA GLU A 5 -10.08 -6.70 -8.96
C GLU A 5 -9.17 -7.31 -10.04
N THR A 6 -8.16 -6.57 -10.51
CA THR A 6 -7.22 -7.03 -11.54
C THR A 6 -5.97 -7.70 -11.00
N HIS A 7 -5.63 -7.47 -9.73
CA HIS A 7 -4.41 -8.00 -9.12
C HIS A 7 -4.70 -9.29 -8.39
N SER A 8 -4.08 -10.39 -8.83
CA SER A 8 -4.28 -11.74 -8.28
C SER A 8 -3.77 -11.91 -6.85
N CYS A 9 -2.98 -10.95 -6.35
CA CYS A 9 -2.55 -10.92 -4.96
C CYS A 9 -3.66 -10.50 -3.99
N VAL A 10 -4.75 -9.89 -4.48
CA VAL A 10 -5.87 -9.43 -3.67
C VAL A 10 -6.86 -10.58 -3.46
N SER A 11 -7.11 -10.95 -2.20
CA SER A 11 -8.09 -11.99 -1.85
C SER A 11 -9.45 -11.40 -1.47
N ALA A 12 -9.46 -10.24 -0.81
CA ALA A 12 -10.66 -9.48 -0.47
C ALA A 12 -10.29 -8.03 -0.20
N TYR A 13 -11.28 -7.13 -0.19
CA TYR A 13 -11.08 -5.77 0.26
C TYR A 13 -12.32 -5.22 0.97
N GLU A 14 -12.10 -4.26 1.85
CA GLU A 14 -13.11 -3.50 2.58
C GLU A 14 -12.93 -2.02 2.29
N VAL A 15 -14.00 -1.37 1.85
CA VAL A 15 -14.05 0.08 1.70
C VAL A 15 -14.51 0.68 3.02
N GLN A 16 -13.56 1.18 3.80
CA GLN A 16 -13.85 1.77 5.11
C GLN A 16 -14.40 3.19 4.97
N VAL A 17 -13.83 3.96 4.04
CA VAL A 17 -14.31 5.31 3.70
C VAL A 17 -14.13 5.51 2.20
N TYR A 18 -15.14 6.09 1.57
CA TYR A 18 -15.02 6.64 0.24
C TYR A 18 -15.81 7.95 0.15
N ARG A 19 -15.14 8.99 -0.34
CA ARG A 19 -15.72 10.31 -0.60
C ARG A 19 -15.16 10.80 -1.93
N HIS A 20 -15.96 11.53 -2.68
CA HIS A 20 -15.53 12.16 -3.91
C HIS A 20 -16.15 13.55 -4.03
N TRP A 21 -15.49 14.42 -4.77
CA TRP A 21 -15.96 15.75 -5.13
C TRP A 21 -15.57 16.04 -6.58
N SER A 22 -15.80 17.26 -7.05
CA SER A 22 -15.66 17.63 -8.47
C SER A 22 -14.26 17.39 -9.04
N VAL A 23 -13.22 17.62 -8.23
CA VAL A 23 -11.82 17.61 -8.67
C VAL A 23 -10.94 16.71 -7.79
N GLY A 24 -11.55 15.82 -7.01
CA GLY A 24 -10.79 15.02 -6.05
C GLY A 24 -11.58 13.93 -5.35
N PHE A 25 -10.87 13.19 -4.51
CA PHE A 25 -11.41 12.07 -3.75
C PHE A 25 -10.64 11.82 -2.46
N TYR A 26 -11.29 11.09 -1.57
CA TYR A 26 -10.66 10.49 -0.41
C TYR A 26 -11.12 9.04 -0.28
N PHE A 27 -10.17 8.13 -0.08
CA PHE A 27 -10.48 6.75 0.27
C PHE A 27 -9.66 6.25 1.46
N LYS A 28 -10.25 5.30 2.17
CA LYS A 28 -9.57 4.42 3.11
C LYS A 28 -10.03 2.98 2.86
N LEU A 29 -9.08 2.11 2.58
CA LEU A 29 -9.29 0.71 2.24
C LEU A 29 -8.50 -0.18 3.20
N LYS A 30 -9.07 -1.34 3.50
CA LYS A 30 -8.32 -2.51 3.98
C LYS A 30 -8.33 -3.54 2.86
N VAL A 31 -7.17 -3.98 2.41
CA VAL A 31 -7.01 -4.98 1.34
C VAL A 31 -6.36 -6.21 1.95
N ASN A 32 -7.04 -7.35 1.89
CA ASN A 32 -6.51 -8.63 2.32
C ASN A 32 -5.80 -9.29 1.14
N LEU A 33 -4.62 -9.83 1.39
CA LEU A 33 -3.78 -10.46 0.37
C LEU A 33 -3.87 -11.99 0.48
N ILE A 34 -3.46 -12.69 -0.58
CA ILE A 34 -3.57 -14.15 -0.69
C ILE A 34 -2.68 -14.93 0.29
N ASP A 35 -1.63 -14.30 0.82
CA ASP A 35 -0.71 -14.88 1.81
C ASP A 35 -1.16 -14.60 3.26
N GLY A 36 -2.27 -13.89 3.45
CA GLY A 36 -2.79 -13.47 4.75
C GLY A 36 -2.28 -12.12 5.24
N SER A 37 -1.32 -11.50 4.53
CA SER A 37 -0.88 -10.14 4.83
C SER A 37 -1.94 -9.10 4.43
N GLU A 38 -1.81 -7.87 4.94
CA GLU A 38 -2.82 -6.82 4.79
C GLU A 38 -2.20 -5.52 4.28
N LEU A 39 -2.86 -4.88 3.31
CA LEU A 39 -2.55 -3.51 2.87
C LEU A 39 -3.64 -2.55 3.33
N HIS A 40 -3.26 -1.61 4.20
CA HIS A 40 -4.08 -0.47 4.59
C HIS A 40 -3.74 0.73 3.70
N ALA A 41 -4.67 1.09 2.82
CA ALA A 41 -4.47 2.16 1.84
C ALA A 41 -5.33 3.38 2.17
N ARG A 42 -4.69 4.55 2.26
CA ARG A 42 -5.35 5.86 2.34
C ARG A 42 -4.81 6.74 1.22
N GLU A 43 -5.71 7.45 0.55
CA GLU A 43 -5.33 8.51 -0.36
C GLU A 43 -6.36 9.63 -0.32
N TYR A 44 -5.86 10.84 -0.24
CA TYR A 44 -6.55 12.10 -0.45
C TYR A 44 -5.95 12.75 -1.69
N LEU A 45 -6.81 13.21 -2.58
CA LEU A 45 -6.41 13.98 -3.75
C LEU A 45 -7.40 15.12 -3.93
N ASP A 46 -6.88 16.33 -4.06
CA ASP A 46 -7.61 17.52 -4.48
C ASP A 46 -6.83 18.23 -5.60
N ALA A 47 -7.32 19.38 -6.08
CA ALA A 47 -6.71 20.12 -7.18
C ALA A 47 -5.21 20.45 -6.98
N ASP A 48 -4.83 20.80 -5.74
CA ASP A 48 -3.49 21.30 -5.41
C ASP A 48 -2.70 20.38 -4.47
N GLU A 49 -3.35 19.34 -3.93
CA GLU A 49 -2.79 18.53 -2.85
C GLU A 49 -3.05 17.05 -3.08
N ARG A 50 -2.03 16.24 -2.76
CA ARG A 50 -2.15 14.79 -2.66
C ARG A 50 -1.50 14.34 -1.37
N ASP A 51 -2.20 13.54 -0.57
CA ASP A 51 -1.68 12.85 0.62
C ASP A 51 -2.00 11.36 0.47
N TYR A 52 -1.03 10.50 0.69
CA TYR A 52 -1.25 9.06 0.69
C TYR A 52 -0.42 8.34 1.75
N SER A 53 -0.96 7.22 2.21
CA SER A 53 -0.25 6.24 3.03
C SER A 53 -0.70 4.84 2.61
N PHE A 54 0.22 4.05 2.09
CA PHE A 54 0.01 2.66 1.71
C PHE A 54 0.83 1.79 2.66
N HIS A 55 0.20 1.23 3.69
CA HIS A 55 0.85 0.47 4.75
C HIS A 55 0.60 -1.02 4.56
N TRP A 56 1.64 -1.76 4.20
CA TRP A 56 1.61 -3.21 4.06
C TRP A 56 2.23 -3.88 5.29
N GLN A 57 1.49 -4.80 5.90
CA GLN A 57 1.84 -5.46 7.14
C GLN A 57 1.51 -6.96 7.12
N THR A 58 2.17 -7.74 7.97
CA THR A 58 1.82 -9.16 8.20
C THR A 58 0.43 -9.30 8.83
N ALA A 59 -0.10 -10.52 8.90
CA ALA A 59 -1.35 -10.82 9.60
C ALA A 59 -1.31 -10.43 11.09
N GLU A 60 -0.13 -10.39 11.69
CA GLU A 60 0.15 -9.99 13.07
C GLU A 60 0.39 -8.48 13.22
N GLY A 61 0.25 -7.71 12.14
CA GLY A 61 0.39 -6.25 12.15
C GLY A 61 1.85 -5.76 12.16
N GLN A 62 2.81 -6.60 11.81
CA GLN A 62 4.21 -6.17 11.67
C GLN A 62 4.42 -5.49 10.32
N LEU A 63 5.08 -4.33 10.31
CA LEU A 63 5.34 -3.57 9.09
C LEU A 63 6.23 -4.40 8.14
N ILE A 64 5.74 -4.62 6.92
CA ILE A 64 6.56 -5.14 5.81
C ILE A 64 7.10 -3.96 5.02
N SER A 65 6.21 -3.04 4.62
CA SER A 65 6.60 -1.80 3.97
C SER A 65 5.51 -0.74 4.02
N ARG A 66 5.88 0.54 4.01
CA ARG A 66 4.91 1.63 3.89
C ARG A 66 5.40 2.71 2.95
N TRP A 67 4.58 3.09 1.98
CA TRP A 67 4.82 4.26 1.13
C TRP A 67 4.00 5.43 1.64
N ASP A 68 4.65 6.58 1.80
CA ASP A 68 4.05 7.77 2.40
C ASP A 68 4.59 9.02 1.71
N ASN A 69 3.85 10.12 1.80
CA ASN A 69 4.30 11.45 1.38
C ASN A 69 4.09 12.53 2.45
N ALA A 70 3.90 12.15 3.71
CA ALA A 70 3.88 13.07 4.84
C ALA A 70 5.21 13.88 4.90
N PRO A 71 5.15 15.20 5.09
CA PRO A 71 6.30 16.12 4.97
C PRO A 71 7.26 16.08 6.18
N HIS A 72 7.52 14.90 6.75
CA HIS A 72 8.33 14.72 7.96
C HIS A 72 9.81 14.44 7.65
N HIS A 73 10.13 13.78 6.54
CA HIS A 73 11.47 13.27 6.25
C HIS A 73 12.22 14.11 5.20
N ARG A 74 12.59 15.34 5.55
CA ARG A 74 13.23 16.32 4.64
C ARG A 74 14.61 15.93 4.09
N MET A 75 15.22 14.86 4.61
CA MET A 75 16.57 14.44 4.28
C MET A 75 16.64 13.42 3.13
N VAL A 76 15.51 12.88 2.66
CA VAL A 76 15.48 12.01 1.46
C VAL A 76 15.45 12.85 0.18
N ALA A 77 16.17 12.45 -0.87
CA ALA A 77 16.19 13.22 -2.12
C ALA A 77 14.82 13.26 -2.82
N THR A 78 13.95 12.28 -2.52
CA THR A 78 12.60 12.15 -3.08
C THR A 78 11.52 12.85 -2.25
N TYR A 79 11.90 13.71 -1.29
CA TYR A 79 10.98 14.44 -0.43
C TYR A 79 9.81 15.10 -1.22
N PRO A 80 8.56 15.00 -0.74
CA PRO A 80 8.16 14.40 0.54
C PRO A 80 7.95 12.88 0.49
N HIS A 81 8.10 12.28 -0.69
CA HIS A 81 7.86 10.86 -0.91
C HIS A 81 8.98 10.00 -0.32
N HIS A 82 8.59 8.94 0.38
CA HIS A 82 9.53 8.02 0.99
C HIS A 82 8.87 6.66 1.23
N ARG A 83 9.70 5.64 1.45
CA ARG A 83 9.25 4.28 1.78
C ARG A 83 9.90 3.82 3.07
N HIS A 84 9.09 3.36 4.01
CA HIS A 84 9.52 2.65 5.21
C HIS A 84 9.68 1.16 4.89
N THR A 85 10.77 0.57 5.32
CA THR A 85 11.08 -0.86 5.31
C THR A 85 11.52 -1.29 6.72
N GLU A 86 11.77 -2.58 6.92
CA GLU A 86 12.36 -3.09 8.17
C GLU A 86 13.72 -2.42 8.46
N ASP A 87 14.52 -2.14 7.42
CA ASP A 87 15.84 -1.53 7.53
C ASP A 87 15.83 0.00 7.68
N GLY A 88 14.66 0.65 7.63
CA GLY A 88 14.50 2.09 7.82
C GLY A 88 13.80 2.79 6.65
N ILE A 89 14.16 4.07 6.43
CA ILE A 89 13.51 4.92 5.43
C ILE A 89 14.40 5.03 4.20
N ILE A 90 13.84 4.66 3.06
CA ILE A 90 14.50 4.74 1.75
C ILE A 90 13.76 5.69 0.81
N GLU A 91 14.48 6.12 -0.21
CA GLU A 91 13.93 6.97 -1.27
C GLU A 91 12.86 6.22 -2.07
N SER A 92 11.77 6.92 -2.38
CA SER A 92 10.70 6.45 -3.25
C SER A 92 10.08 7.66 -3.90
N THR A 93 9.85 7.64 -5.20
CA THR A 93 9.06 8.68 -5.86
C THR A 93 7.57 8.53 -5.54
N GLY A 94 6.76 9.50 -5.97
CA GLY A 94 5.30 9.42 -5.85
C GLY A 94 4.77 8.12 -6.47
N ILE A 95 4.00 7.37 -5.69
CA ILE A 95 3.48 6.05 -6.08
C ILE A 95 1.96 6.02 -6.02
N THR A 96 1.32 5.16 -6.81
CA THR A 96 -0.13 4.93 -6.81
C THR A 96 -0.46 3.63 -6.07
N LEU A 97 -1.72 3.46 -5.66
CA LEU A 97 -2.20 2.19 -5.11
C LEU A 97 -1.97 1.00 -6.07
N ASP A 98 -2.17 1.24 -7.36
CA ASP A 98 -2.00 0.21 -8.41
C ASP A 98 -0.55 -0.28 -8.48
N ALA A 99 0.42 0.64 -8.52
CA ALA A 99 1.84 0.31 -8.51
C ALA A 99 2.29 -0.37 -7.21
N VAL A 100 1.70 0.00 -6.06
CA VAL A 100 1.96 -0.73 -4.80
C VAL A 100 1.48 -2.17 -4.89
N LEU A 101 0.29 -2.42 -5.45
CA LEU A 101 -0.24 -3.77 -5.61
C LEU A 101 0.58 -4.60 -6.60
N GLU A 102 1.14 -3.99 -7.66
CA GLU A 102 2.09 -4.65 -8.56
C GLU A 102 3.38 -5.09 -7.83
N VAL A 103 3.93 -4.23 -6.96
CA VAL A 103 5.11 -4.57 -6.15
C VAL A 103 4.79 -5.73 -5.22
N ILE A 104 3.66 -5.67 -4.52
CA ILE A 104 3.23 -6.74 -3.59
C ILE A 104 3.03 -8.04 -4.37
N GLN A 105 2.29 -8.01 -5.48
CA GLN A 105 2.03 -9.19 -6.30
C GLN A 105 3.34 -9.84 -6.77
N SER A 106 4.29 -9.03 -7.24
CA SER A 106 5.60 -9.52 -7.67
C SER A 106 6.36 -10.20 -6.53
N GLN A 107 6.33 -9.63 -5.31
CA GLN A 107 6.97 -10.25 -4.15
C GLN A 107 6.32 -11.58 -3.76
N LEU A 108 4.99 -11.63 -3.73
CA LEU A 108 4.26 -12.86 -3.40
C LEU A 108 4.45 -13.97 -4.45
N CYS A 109 4.62 -13.61 -5.72
CA CYS A 109 4.95 -14.57 -6.78
C CYS A 109 6.38 -15.14 -6.65
N LEU A 110 7.32 -14.37 -6.08
CA LEU A 110 8.71 -14.79 -5.88
C LEU A 110 8.92 -15.61 -4.61
N THR A 111 8.02 -15.50 -3.63
CA THR A 111 8.02 -16.32 -2.41
C THR A 111 7.01 -17.47 -2.54
N PRO A 112 7.42 -18.68 -2.96
CA PRO A 112 6.52 -19.81 -2.93
C PRO A 112 6.05 -20.06 -1.49
N LYS A 113 4.74 -20.30 -1.33
CA LYS A 113 4.13 -20.70 -0.05
C LYS A 113 4.95 -21.86 0.54
N PRO A 114 5.42 -21.80 1.81
CA PRO A 114 5.98 -22.98 2.43
C PRO A 114 4.92 -24.09 2.36
N PRO A 115 5.29 -25.33 1.93
CA PRO A 115 4.33 -26.41 1.87
C PRO A 115 3.72 -26.55 3.27
N HIS A 116 2.38 -26.53 3.32
CA HIS A 116 1.64 -26.69 4.56
C HIS A 116 2.26 -27.83 5.39
N GLY A 117 2.82 -27.46 6.55
CA GLY A 117 3.29 -28.42 7.53
C GLY A 117 2.11 -29.26 7.98
N LEU A 118 2.25 -30.57 7.85
CA LEU A 118 1.37 -31.57 8.43
C LEU A 118 1.29 -31.33 9.95
N GLY A 119 0.09 -31.07 10.44
CA GLY A 119 -0.29 -31.03 11.85
C GLY A 119 -1.68 -31.61 12.00
#